data_AF-A0A532B0Y3-F1
#
_entry.id   AF-A0A532B0Y3-F1
#
_cell.length_a   1.000
_cell.length_b   1.000
_cell.length_c   1.000
_cell.angle_alpha   90.00
_cell.angle_beta   90.00
_cell.angle_gamma   90.00
#
_symmetry.space_group_name_H-M   'P 1'
#
loop_
_entity.id
_entity.type
_entity.pdbx_description
1 polymer ?
#
loop_
_entity_poly.entity_id
_entity_poly.type
_entity_poly.pdbx_seq_one_letter_code
_entity_poly.pdbx_strand_id
1 'polypeptide(L)'
;MNTDPKSTSAPATRGTPFTRPIPGKLRRLHSDGALLLIVLVSLVAGLVPVRAQDLPTAPSFVDDFTSLSRARWFISDGWTNGKHQNCTWSKKLVELSDGVLTLGFEKRKLKDRDFACGEIQTKQRFGYGTYEARMKTDAGSGINAAFFSYIGPSDKQPWDEIDFEVLTKDTSKVQVNAY
;
A
#
# COMPACT_ATOMS: atom_id res chain seq x y z
N MET A 1 -7.56 23.10 -13.69
CA MET A 1 -8.95 23.37 -13.26
C MET A 1 -9.09 22.82 -11.86
N ASN A 2 -9.21 23.72 -10.89
CA ASN A 2 -9.41 23.40 -9.48
C ASN A 2 -10.81 22.84 -9.28
N THR A 3 -10.95 21.78 -8.48
CA THR A 3 -12.21 21.46 -7.81
C THR A 3 -11.91 20.93 -6.42
N ASP A 4 -12.25 21.75 -5.42
CA ASP A 4 -12.35 21.40 -4.01
C ASP A 4 -13.38 20.27 -3.76
N PRO A 5 -13.23 19.47 -2.68
CA PRO A 5 -14.16 18.41 -2.33
C PRO A 5 -15.37 18.95 -1.54
N LYS A 6 -16.56 18.46 -1.91
CA LYS A 6 -17.83 18.78 -1.22
C LYS A 6 -17.94 18.07 0.13
N SER A 7 -18.31 18.85 1.15
CA SER A 7 -18.80 18.41 2.46
C SER A 7 -20.20 17.79 2.34
N THR A 8 -20.43 16.67 3.05
CA THR A 8 -21.74 16.00 3.14
C THR A 8 -22.33 16.22 4.52
N SER A 9 -23.44 16.97 4.58
CA SER A 9 -24.30 17.17 5.75
C SER A 9 -25.32 16.04 5.89
N ALA A 10 -25.46 15.49 7.09
CA ALA A 10 -26.49 14.50 7.46
C ALA A 10 -27.86 15.17 7.77
N PRO A 11 -29.00 14.51 7.52
CA PRO A 11 -30.32 15.10 7.75
C PRO A 11 -30.83 14.90 9.18
N ALA A 12 -31.61 15.89 9.64
CA ALA A 12 -32.24 15.97 10.95
C ALA A 12 -33.43 14.99 11.10
N THR A 13 -33.47 14.26 12.21
CA THR A 13 -34.61 13.43 12.63
C THR A 13 -35.54 14.18 13.58
N ARG A 14 -36.84 13.97 13.33
CA ARG A 14 -38.03 14.62 13.89
C ARG A 14 -38.30 14.15 15.32
N GLY A 15 -38.72 15.07 16.18
CA GLY A 15 -38.91 14.85 17.62
C GLY A 15 -40.14 14.03 18.04
N THR A 16 -40.06 13.49 19.25
CA THR A 16 -41.17 12.91 20.04
C THR A 16 -41.33 13.70 21.35
N PRO A 17 -42.55 13.76 21.93
CA PRO A 17 -42.86 14.69 23.02
C PRO A 17 -42.40 14.15 24.38
N PHE A 18 -41.73 15.01 25.15
CA PHE A 18 -41.30 14.75 26.52
C PHE A 18 -42.45 15.00 27.51
N THR A 19 -42.84 13.97 28.26
CA THR A 19 -43.62 14.08 29.50
C THR A 19 -42.69 14.44 30.66
N ARG A 20 -43.03 15.49 31.44
CA ARG A 20 -42.26 15.94 32.62
C ARG A 20 -42.56 15.07 33.86
N PRO A 21 -41.53 14.62 34.60
CA PRO A 21 -41.71 14.20 35.99
C PRO A 21 -41.49 15.36 36.98
N ILE A 22 -42.20 15.27 38.11
CA ILE A 22 -42.26 16.20 39.25
C ILE A 22 -40.93 16.17 40.06
N PRO A 23 -40.49 17.28 40.67
CA PRO A 23 -39.17 17.34 41.31
C PRO A 23 -39.17 16.73 42.73
N GLY A 24 -38.38 15.67 42.91
CA GLY A 24 -37.99 15.16 44.23
C GLY A 24 -36.72 15.85 44.75
N LYS A 25 -36.74 16.29 46.02
CA LYS A 25 -35.63 16.94 46.73
C LYS A 25 -34.37 16.06 46.74
N LEU A 26 -33.27 16.56 46.17
CA LEU A 26 -31.94 15.96 46.33
C LEU A 26 -31.19 16.69 47.46
N ARG A 27 -30.88 15.94 48.52
CA ARG A 27 -30.04 16.39 49.65
C ARG A 27 -28.59 16.55 49.17
N ARG A 28 -27.96 17.66 49.59
CA ARG A 28 -26.51 17.85 49.51
C ARG A 28 -25.79 16.78 50.32
N LEU A 29 -24.78 16.14 49.73
CA LEU A 29 -23.65 15.57 50.46
C LEU A 29 -22.36 16.21 49.96
N HIS A 30 -21.57 16.67 50.93
CA HIS A 30 -20.20 17.20 50.82
C HIS A 30 -19.26 16.12 50.25
N SER A 31 -18.42 16.44 49.26
CA SER A 31 -17.03 16.90 49.34
C SER A 31 -16.00 15.77 49.50
N ASP A 32 -14.94 15.87 48.70
CA ASP A 32 -13.63 15.24 48.84
C ASP A 32 -13.48 13.76 48.46
N GLY A 33 -13.27 13.51 47.17
CA GLY A 33 -12.81 12.21 46.67
C GLY A 33 -12.37 12.17 45.20
N ALA A 34 -12.12 13.32 44.59
CA ALA A 34 -11.90 13.44 43.15
C ALA A 34 -10.47 13.88 42.82
N LEU A 35 -9.44 13.15 43.26
CA LEU A 35 -8.06 13.45 42.83
C LEU A 35 -7.02 12.35 43.06
N LEU A 36 -7.38 11.06 42.95
CA LEU A 36 -6.38 9.99 43.00
C LEU A 36 -6.51 8.86 41.97
N LEU A 37 -7.53 8.87 41.09
CA LEU A 37 -7.72 7.80 40.11
C LEU A 37 -7.26 8.11 38.68
N ILE A 38 -6.84 9.34 38.38
CA ILE A 38 -6.45 9.74 37.01
C ILE A 38 -4.97 9.45 36.71
N VAL A 39 -4.12 9.26 37.73
CA VAL A 39 -2.67 9.04 37.51
C VAL A 39 -2.34 7.60 37.11
N LEU A 40 -3.21 6.61 37.38
CA LEU A 40 -2.92 5.20 37.01
C LEU A 40 -3.27 4.83 35.56
N VAL A 41 -4.07 5.62 34.85
CA VAL A 41 -4.48 5.28 33.46
C VAL A 41 -3.44 5.74 32.43
N SER A 42 -2.58 6.70 32.78
CA SER A 42 -1.57 7.23 31.86
C SER A 42 -0.31 6.38 31.71
N LEU A 43 -0.12 5.33 32.52
CA LEU A 43 1.11 4.52 32.51
C LEU A 43 1.00 3.18 31.76
N VAL A 44 -0.12 2.89 31.09
CA VAL A 44 -0.30 1.64 30.33
C VAL A 44 -0.30 1.86 28.81
N ALA A 45 -0.23 3.11 28.34
CA ALA A 45 -0.22 3.42 26.90
C ALA A 45 1.16 3.30 26.23
N GLY A 46 2.20 2.87 26.95
CA GLY A 46 3.60 3.02 26.51
C GLY A 46 4.29 1.80 25.89
N LEU A 47 3.64 0.64 25.76
CA LEU A 47 4.30 -0.58 25.26
C LEU A 47 3.35 -1.38 24.38
N VAL A 48 2.99 -0.84 23.20
CA VAL A 48 2.66 -1.74 22.09
C VAL A 48 4.02 -2.26 21.59
N PRO A 49 4.37 -3.53 21.82
CA PRO A 49 5.59 -4.06 21.24
C PRO A 49 5.43 -3.97 19.72
N VAL A 50 6.24 -3.12 19.08
CA VAL A 50 6.46 -3.21 17.63
C VAL A 50 7.19 -4.52 17.41
N ARG A 51 6.42 -5.59 17.19
CA ARG A 51 6.94 -6.87 16.73
C ARG A 51 7.16 -6.68 15.24
N ALA A 52 8.43 -6.64 14.81
CA ALA A 52 8.74 -7.02 13.44
C ALA A 52 8.12 -8.40 13.21
N GLN A 53 7.35 -8.57 12.14
CA GLN A 53 6.83 -9.89 11.84
C GLN A 53 8.02 -10.81 11.54
N ASP A 54 8.19 -11.86 12.33
CA ASP A 54 9.16 -12.93 12.08
C ASP A 54 8.68 -13.79 10.90
N LEU A 55 8.56 -13.17 9.73
CA LEU A 55 8.33 -13.89 8.48
C LEU A 55 9.65 -14.54 8.07
N PRO A 56 9.63 -15.84 7.71
CA PRO A 56 10.81 -16.49 7.14
C PRO A 56 11.32 -15.70 5.93
N THR A 57 12.50 -15.10 6.08
CA THR A 57 13.20 -14.42 4.98
C THR A 57 14.00 -15.43 4.18
N ALA A 58 14.01 -15.28 2.86
CA ALA A 58 14.86 -16.08 2.01
C ALA A 58 16.34 -15.61 2.07
N PRO A 59 17.30 -16.48 1.71
CA PRO A 59 18.71 -16.11 1.60
C PRO A 59 18.97 -15.05 0.52
N SER A 60 20.07 -14.32 0.65
CA SER A 60 20.53 -13.37 -0.37
C SER A 60 20.72 -14.02 -1.74
N PHE A 61 20.53 -13.25 -2.81
CA PHE A 61 20.76 -13.70 -4.17
C PHE A 61 21.23 -12.57 -5.07
N VAL A 62 21.80 -12.95 -6.21
CA VAL A 62 22.02 -12.09 -7.38
C VAL A 62 21.33 -12.76 -8.56
N ASP A 63 20.64 -11.98 -9.37
CA ASP A 63 20.06 -12.43 -10.63
C ASP A 63 20.55 -11.47 -11.72
N ASP A 64 21.33 -12.00 -12.66
CA ASP A 64 21.91 -11.25 -13.77
C ASP A 64 21.03 -11.28 -15.02
N PHE A 65 19.84 -11.89 -14.92
CA PHE A 65 18.90 -12.07 -16.01
C PHE A 65 19.50 -12.78 -17.24
N THR A 66 20.51 -13.64 -17.06
CA THR A 66 20.94 -14.60 -18.10
C THR A 66 19.85 -15.63 -18.41
N SER A 67 18.99 -15.93 -17.43
CA SER A 67 17.77 -16.72 -17.60
C SER A 67 16.68 -16.25 -16.63
N LEU A 68 15.40 -16.35 -17.03
CA LEU A 68 14.29 -15.99 -16.16
C LEU A 68 13.76 -17.23 -15.41
N SER A 69 14.43 -17.58 -14.31
CA SER A 69 14.07 -18.76 -13.50
C SER A 69 12.66 -18.63 -12.90
N ARG A 70 11.75 -19.49 -13.36
CA ARG A 70 10.37 -19.57 -12.83
C ARG A 70 10.30 -20.17 -11.42
N ALA A 71 11.40 -20.68 -10.88
CA ALA A 71 11.49 -21.03 -9.47
C ALA A 71 11.58 -19.78 -8.58
N ARG A 72 12.26 -18.71 -9.06
CA ARG A 72 12.41 -17.44 -8.35
C ARG A 72 11.29 -16.46 -8.67
N TRP A 73 10.97 -16.31 -9.95
CA TRP A 73 10.09 -15.26 -10.44
C TRP A 73 8.69 -15.75 -10.80
N PHE A 74 7.69 -15.06 -10.29
CA PHE A 74 6.33 -15.06 -10.80
C PHE A 74 6.19 -13.95 -11.86
N ILE A 75 5.47 -14.24 -12.94
CA ILE A 75 5.21 -13.28 -14.02
C ILE A 75 3.71 -13.03 -14.01
N SER A 76 3.31 -11.77 -13.84
CA SER A 76 1.91 -11.38 -13.75
C SER A 76 1.21 -11.48 -15.10
N ASP A 77 0.02 -12.08 -15.12
CA ASP A 77 -0.73 -12.33 -16.36
C ASP A 77 -2.24 -12.34 -16.11
N GLY A 78 -2.97 -11.48 -16.83
CA GLY A 78 -4.43 -11.51 -16.92
C GLY A 78 -5.20 -10.82 -15.79
N TRP A 79 -4.55 -10.04 -14.92
CA TRP A 79 -5.20 -9.32 -13.82
C TRP A 79 -4.80 -7.83 -13.78
N THR A 80 -5.45 -7.04 -12.92
CA THR A 80 -5.23 -5.59 -12.79
C THR A 80 -5.16 -5.21 -11.31
N ASN A 81 -4.38 -4.17 -10.97
CA ASN A 81 -4.35 -3.61 -9.60
C ASN A 81 -5.56 -2.71 -9.26
N GLY A 82 -6.63 -2.77 -10.06
CA GLY A 82 -7.86 -2.02 -9.81
C GLY A 82 -7.87 -0.63 -10.48
N LYS A 83 -8.52 0.34 -9.83
CA LYS A 83 -8.83 1.65 -10.44
C LYS A 83 -7.63 2.57 -10.65
N HIS A 84 -6.56 2.37 -9.88
CA HIS A 84 -5.35 3.21 -9.93
C HIS A 84 -4.39 2.81 -11.08
N GLN A 85 -4.61 1.64 -11.69
CA GLN A 85 -3.81 1.13 -12.80
C GLN A 85 -4.65 0.99 -14.07
N ASN A 86 -4.22 1.67 -15.13
CA ASN A 86 -4.93 1.67 -16.41
C ASN A 86 -4.45 0.60 -17.41
N CYS A 87 -3.84 -0.49 -16.93
CA CYS A 87 -3.35 -1.58 -17.77
C CYS A 87 -3.62 -2.95 -17.16
N THR A 88 -3.76 -3.96 -18.02
CA THR A 88 -3.82 -5.36 -17.62
C THR A 88 -2.43 -5.96 -17.66
N TRP A 89 -2.02 -6.62 -16.58
CA TRP A 89 -0.76 -7.36 -16.54
C TRP A 89 -0.76 -8.45 -17.61
N SER A 90 0.32 -8.57 -18.36
CA SER A 90 0.45 -9.60 -19.37
C SER A 90 1.88 -10.12 -19.45
N LYS A 91 2.02 -11.44 -19.37
CA LYS A 91 3.31 -12.11 -19.56
C LYS A 91 3.93 -11.85 -20.94
N LYS A 92 3.13 -11.42 -21.92
CA LYS A 92 3.61 -11.05 -23.26
C LYS A 92 4.44 -9.77 -23.26
N LEU A 93 4.38 -8.97 -22.19
CA LEU A 93 5.21 -7.77 -22.03
C LEU A 93 6.36 -8.02 -21.05
N VAL A 94 6.77 -9.27 -20.89
CA VAL A 94 7.96 -9.65 -20.12
C VAL A 94 8.84 -10.45 -21.06
N GLU A 95 9.96 -9.84 -21.44
CA GLU A 95 10.89 -10.39 -22.41
C GLU A 95 12.28 -10.46 -21.81
N LEU A 96 13.02 -11.50 -22.17
CA LEU A 96 14.42 -11.64 -21.81
C LEU A 96 15.22 -11.78 -23.10
N SER A 97 16.11 -10.81 -23.35
CA SER A 97 17.03 -10.83 -24.49
C SER A 97 18.38 -10.30 -24.05
N ASP A 98 19.45 -10.95 -24.50
CA ASP A 98 20.83 -10.45 -24.33
C ASP A 98 21.21 -10.12 -22.88
N GLY A 99 20.73 -10.90 -21.91
CA GLY A 99 20.98 -10.68 -20.48
C GLY A 99 20.22 -9.49 -19.88
N VAL A 100 19.19 -8.99 -20.56
CA VAL A 100 18.36 -7.88 -20.09
C VAL A 100 16.91 -8.33 -20.02
N LEU A 101 16.32 -8.18 -18.83
CA LEU A 101 14.88 -8.28 -18.65
C LEU A 101 14.22 -6.96 -19.08
N THR A 102 13.26 -7.06 -19.99
CA THR A 102 12.43 -5.94 -20.44
C THR A 102 11.00 -6.12 -19.94
N LEU A 103 10.49 -5.10 -19.24
CA LEU A 103 9.08 -4.97 -18.90
C LEU A 103 8.45 -3.93 -19.83
N GLY A 104 7.47 -4.36 -20.62
CA GLY A 104 6.84 -3.52 -21.63
C GLY A 104 5.57 -2.83 -21.17
N PHE A 105 5.17 -1.81 -21.92
CA PHE A 105 3.86 -1.19 -21.87
C PHE A 105 3.41 -0.90 -23.30
N GLU A 106 2.18 -1.29 -23.66
CA GLU A 106 1.66 -1.03 -25.00
C GLU A 106 0.15 -0.78 -25.00
N LYS A 107 -0.33 -0.10 -26.04
CA LYS A 107 -1.75 -0.01 -26.34
C LYS A 107 -2.22 -1.33 -26.92
N ARG A 108 -2.86 -2.14 -26.08
CA ARG A 108 -3.47 -3.41 -26.45
C ARG A 108 -4.69 -3.63 -25.56
N LYS A 109 -5.86 -3.67 -26.20
CA LYS A 109 -7.11 -3.92 -25.47
C LYS A 109 -7.11 -5.32 -24.89
N LEU A 110 -7.13 -5.41 -23.56
CA LEU A 110 -7.22 -6.64 -22.79
C LEU A 110 -8.31 -6.48 -21.74
N LYS A 111 -9.37 -7.28 -21.87
CA LYS A 111 -10.57 -7.21 -21.02
C LYS A 111 -11.15 -5.78 -21.02
N ASP A 112 -11.19 -5.13 -19.87
CA ASP A 112 -11.74 -3.82 -19.59
C ASP A 112 -10.67 -2.70 -19.55
N ARG A 113 -9.46 -2.96 -20.06
CA ARG A 113 -8.38 -1.97 -20.20
C ARG A 113 -7.91 -1.86 -21.64
N ASP A 114 -7.52 -0.65 -22.05
CA ASP A 114 -7.00 -0.38 -23.39
C ASP A 114 -5.48 -0.57 -23.50
N PHE A 115 -4.80 -0.81 -22.38
CA PHE A 115 -3.36 -1.00 -22.29
C PHE A 115 -2.99 -2.31 -21.61
N ALA A 116 -1.81 -2.81 -21.95
CA ALA A 116 -1.17 -3.92 -21.27
C ALA A 116 0.19 -3.47 -20.70
N CYS A 117 0.62 -4.13 -19.63
CA CYS A 117 1.88 -3.85 -18.92
C CYS A 117 2.55 -5.14 -18.45
N GLY A 118 3.86 -5.11 -18.24
CA GLY A 118 4.67 -6.22 -17.70
C GLY A 118 5.02 -6.03 -16.23
N GLU A 119 4.96 -7.12 -15.47
CA GLU A 119 5.40 -7.17 -14.06
C GLU A 119 5.97 -8.56 -13.76
N ILE A 120 7.05 -8.58 -12.97
CA ILE A 120 7.53 -9.79 -12.31
C ILE A 120 7.68 -9.51 -10.82
N GLN A 121 7.53 -10.56 -10.01
CA GLN A 121 7.74 -10.50 -8.57
C GLN A 121 8.44 -11.76 -8.09
N THR A 122 9.20 -11.66 -7.00
CA THR A 122 9.77 -12.84 -6.37
C THR A 122 8.66 -13.70 -5.74
N LYS A 123 8.79 -15.01 -5.86
CA LYS A 123 7.93 -15.96 -5.13
C LYS A 123 8.29 -16.04 -3.65
N GLN A 124 9.56 -15.84 -3.34
CA GLN A 124 10.07 -15.76 -1.97
C GLN A 124 9.85 -14.35 -1.39
N ARG A 125 9.87 -14.26 -0.06
CA ARG A 125 9.82 -13.01 0.70
C ARG A 125 11.21 -12.73 1.28
N PHE A 126 11.54 -11.45 1.39
CA PHE A 126 12.81 -10.95 1.87
C PHE A 126 12.54 -9.92 2.96
N GLY A 127 13.32 -9.99 4.04
CA GLY A 127 13.22 -9.08 5.18
C GLY A 127 14.22 -7.94 5.09
N TYR A 128 14.79 -7.56 6.24
CA TYR A 128 15.83 -6.53 6.30
C TYR A 128 17.06 -6.91 5.48
N GLY A 129 17.62 -5.94 4.76
CA GLY A 129 18.79 -6.15 3.91
C GLY A 129 19.01 -4.99 2.94
N THR A 130 19.93 -5.19 2.01
CA THR A 130 20.17 -4.25 0.90
C THR A 130 19.48 -4.78 -0.34
N TYR A 131 18.74 -3.90 -1.02
CA TYR A 131 18.02 -4.17 -2.25
C TYR A 131 18.60 -3.31 -3.36
N GLU A 132 19.07 -3.94 -4.43
CA GLU A 132 19.75 -3.26 -5.53
C GLU A 132 19.13 -3.68 -6.87
N ALA A 133 18.93 -2.71 -7.76
CA ALA A 133 18.48 -2.96 -9.12
C ALA A 133 19.26 -2.05 -10.09
N ARG A 134 19.74 -2.64 -11.19
CA ARG A 134 20.29 -1.88 -12.32
C ARG A 134 19.24 -1.81 -13.41
N MET A 135 18.54 -0.69 -13.50
CA MET A 135 17.45 -0.48 -14.45
C MET A 135 17.60 0.82 -15.25
N LYS A 136 16.92 0.87 -16.40
CA LYS A 136 16.72 2.08 -17.21
C LYS A 136 15.29 2.08 -17.73
N THR A 137 14.74 3.25 -18.00
CA THR A 137 13.41 3.41 -18.62
C THR A 137 13.45 4.54 -19.64
N ASP A 138 12.61 4.44 -20.66
CA ASP A 138 12.37 5.56 -21.59
C ASP A 138 11.54 6.65 -20.90
N ALA A 139 11.63 7.87 -21.45
CA ALA A 139 10.78 8.98 -21.05
C ALA A 139 9.38 8.87 -21.69
N GLY A 140 8.35 9.27 -20.95
CA GLY A 140 6.96 9.17 -21.36
C GLY A 140 6.04 9.90 -20.39
N SER A 141 4.74 9.91 -20.63
CA SER A 141 3.79 10.49 -19.67
C SER A 141 2.84 9.41 -19.15
N GLY A 142 2.55 9.45 -17.85
CA GLY A 142 1.57 8.55 -17.22
C GLY A 142 2.05 7.12 -16.97
N ILE A 143 3.36 6.86 -17.01
CA ILE A 143 3.95 5.56 -16.69
C ILE A 143 4.84 5.68 -15.45
N ASN A 144 4.82 4.66 -14.62
CA ASN A 144 5.68 4.47 -13.46
C ASN A 144 6.57 3.25 -13.70
N ALA A 145 7.88 3.44 -13.79
CA ALA A 145 8.83 2.34 -13.82
C ALA A 145 9.38 2.15 -12.40
N ALA A 146 9.00 1.05 -11.74
CA ALA A 146 9.21 0.86 -10.31
C ALA A 146 10.08 -0.36 -9.97
N PHE A 147 10.85 -0.23 -8.91
CA PHE A 147 11.49 -1.31 -8.16
C PHE A 147 11.08 -1.16 -6.69
N PHE A 148 10.43 -2.17 -6.13
CA PHE A 148 9.80 -2.04 -4.82
C PHE A 148 9.73 -3.38 -4.09
N SER A 149 9.57 -3.32 -2.77
CA SER A 149 9.15 -4.46 -1.95
C SER A 149 7.69 -4.29 -1.59
N TYR A 150 6.90 -5.36 -1.62
CA TYR A 150 5.50 -5.32 -1.23
C TYR A 150 5.11 -6.59 -0.48
N ILE A 151 4.37 -6.40 0.62
CA ILE A 151 3.53 -7.42 1.23
C ILE A 151 2.23 -6.75 1.67
N GLY A 152 1.11 -7.47 1.64
CA GLY A 152 -0.16 -6.84 1.94
C GLY A 152 -1.32 -7.80 2.12
N PRO A 153 -2.56 -7.27 2.05
CA PRO A 153 -3.77 -8.04 2.29
C PRO A 153 -3.92 -9.28 1.37
N SER A 154 -3.36 -9.25 0.15
CA SER A 154 -3.28 -10.42 -0.75
C SER A 154 -2.55 -11.60 -0.12
N ASP A 155 -1.58 -11.31 0.75
CA ASP A 155 -0.73 -12.25 1.46
C ASP A 155 -1.20 -12.47 2.91
N LYS A 156 -2.36 -11.92 3.27
CA LYS A 156 -2.92 -11.92 4.64
C LYS A 156 -1.99 -11.25 5.66
N GLN A 157 -1.31 -10.20 5.25
CA GLN A 157 -0.42 -9.40 6.09
C GLN A 157 -0.83 -7.92 6.07
N PRO A 158 -0.32 -7.10 7.02
CA PRO A 158 -0.32 -5.65 6.91
C PRO A 158 0.28 -5.19 5.59
N TRP A 159 -0.12 -4.00 5.15
CA TRP A 159 0.50 -3.37 3.99
C TRP A 159 1.82 -2.76 4.43
N ASP A 160 2.91 -3.41 4.05
CA ASP A 160 4.27 -2.86 4.19
C ASP A 160 4.91 -2.80 2.80
N GLU A 161 5.35 -1.61 2.40
CA GLU A 161 5.89 -1.35 1.06
C GLU A 161 7.04 -0.34 1.10
N ILE A 162 8.03 -0.52 0.23
CA ILE A 162 9.17 0.40 0.04
C ILE A 162 9.37 0.57 -1.45
N ASP A 163 9.37 1.81 -1.92
CA ASP A 163 9.29 2.15 -3.34
C ASP A 163 10.52 2.91 -3.85
N PHE A 164 10.98 2.53 -5.04
CA PHE A 164 11.83 3.33 -5.91
C PHE A 164 11.14 3.49 -7.27
N GLU A 165 10.63 4.68 -7.54
CA GLU A 165 9.74 4.96 -8.66
C GLU A 165 10.35 6.01 -9.60
N VAL A 166 10.56 5.64 -10.85
CA VAL A 166 10.88 6.59 -11.92
C VAL A 166 9.58 6.94 -12.63
N LEU A 167 8.98 8.08 -12.26
CA LEU A 167 7.88 8.65 -13.01
C LEU A 167 8.42 9.13 -14.36
N THR A 168 8.02 8.46 -15.45
CA THR A 168 8.68 8.63 -16.76
C THR A 168 8.50 10.02 -17.38
N LYS A 169 7.64 10.86 -16.79
CA LYS A 169 7.48 12.29 -17.14
C LYS A 169 8.77 13.09 -16.96
N ASP A 170 9.64 12.64 -16.07
CA ASP A 170 10.95 13.23 -15.80
C ASP A 170 11.90 12.16 -15.25
N THR A 171 12.58 11.45 -16.15
CA THR A 171 13.51 10.36 -15.81
C THR A 171 14.82 10.85 -15.16
N SER A 172 15.00 12.15 -14.98
CA SER A 172 16.12 12.70 -14.18
C SER A 172 15.86 12.66 -12.67
N LYS A 173 14.66 12.24 -12.26
CA LYS A 173 14.23 12.18 -10.86
C LYS A 173 13.76 10.78 -10.49
N VAL A 174 13.93 10.45 -9.22
CA VAL A 174 13.36 9.27 -8.58
C VAL A 174 12.45 9.73 -7.44
N GLN A 175 11.30 9.07 -7.29
CA GLN A 175 10.44 9.18 -6.12
C GLN A 175 10.69 7.97 -5.23
N VAL A 176 10.81 8.24 -3.93
CA VAL A 176 10.97 7.22 -2.90
C VAL A 176 9.82 7.33 -1.92
N ASN A 177 9.30 6.20 -1.49
CA ASN A 177 8.13 6.13 -0.62
C ASN A 177 8.16 4.87 0.26
N ALA A 178 7.37 4.87 1.33
CA ALA A 178 7.16 3.71 2.17
C ALA A 178 5.78 3.76 2.86
N TYR A 179 5.21 2.59 3.09
CA TYR A 179 3.92 2.39 3.76
C TYR A 179 4.04 1.43 4.94
#